data_AF-R5BSI8-F1
#
_entry.id   AF-R5BSI8-F1
#
_cell.length_a   1.000
_cell.length_b   1.000
_cell.length_c   1.000
_cell.angle_alpha   90.00
_cell.angle_beta   90.00
_cell.angle_gamma   90.00
#
_symmetry.space_group_name_H-M   'P 1'
#
loop_
_entity.id
_entity.type
_entity.pdbx_description
1 polymer ?
#
loop_
_entity_poly.entity_id
_entity_poly.type
_entity_poly.pdbx_seq_one_letter_code
_entity_poly.pdbx_strand_id
1 'polypeptide(L)' 'MGFTKPPEGTVITEDEAIAQGADDFDIALGFMEGYITPSRPHLTPLEKAHGNIVARRMDTYYDVTIYEDGYEDYYPIGD' A
#
# COMPACT_ATOMS: atom_id res chain seq x y z
N MET A 1 -15.42 9.84 18.88
CA MET A 1 -15.40 8.37 19.07
C MET A 1 -14.32 7.87 18.13
N GLY A 2 -13.33 7.14 18.62
CA GLY A 2 -12.34 6.49 17.76
C GLY A 2 -12.93 5.23 17.13
N PHE A 3 -12.33 4.78 16.05
CA PHE A 3 -12.68 3.51 15.44
C PHE A 3 -12.47 2.34 16.40
N THR A 4 -13.31 1.32 16.28
CA THR A 4 -13.22 0.11 17.09
C THR A 4 -13.09 -1.09 16.16
N LYS A 5 -12.06 -1.90 16.39
CA LYS A 5 -11.84 -3.15 15.67
C LYS A 5 -13.13 -4.01 15.64
N PRO A 6 -13.53 -4.54 14.47
CA PRO A 6 -14.70 -5.38 14.35
C PRO A 6 -14.51 -6.72 15.11
N PRO A 7 -15.61 -7.45 15.41
CA PRO A 7 -15.53 -8.75 16.06
C PRO A 7 -14.63 -9.72 15.31
N GLU A 8 -13.96 -10.63 16.03
CA GLU A 8 -13.09 -11.64 15.41
C GLU A 8 -13.83 -12.42 14.31
N GLY A 9 -13.16 -12.58 13.16
CA GLY A 9 -13.71 -13.23 11.98
C GLY A 9 -14.58 -12.33 11.08
N THR A 10 -14.79 -11.06 11.46
CA THR A 10 -15.45 -10.07 10.60
C THR A 10 -14.41 -9.24 9.86
N VAL A 11 -14.54 -9.15 8.54
CA VAL A 11 -13.73 -8.27 7.69
C VAL A 11 -14.62 -7.16 7.14
N ILE A 12 -14.20 -5.91 7.31
CA ILE A 12 -14.88 -4.74 6.74
C ILE A 12 -14.02 -4.14 5.63
N THR A 13 -14.63 -3.34 4.77
CA THR A 13 -13.90 -2.56 3.76
C THR A 13 -13.25 -1.32 4.38
N GLU A 14 -12.21 -0.81 3.72
CA GLU A 14 -11.57 0.45 4.10
C GLU A 14 -12.58 1.61 4.14
N ASP A 15 -13.46 1.75 3.15
CA ASP A 15 -14.50 2.79 3.14
C ASP A 15 -15.45 2.69 4.35
N GLU A 16 -15.81 1.47 4.76
CA GLU A 16 -16.61 1.25 5.97
C GLU A 16 -15.85 1.64 7.24
N ALA A 17 -14.55 1.35 7.31
CA ALA A 17 -13.72 1.76 8.43
C ALA A 17 -13.62 3.30 8.52
N ILE A 18 -13.41 3.97 7.38
CA ILE A 18 -13.39 5.45 7.28
C ILE A 18 -14.74 6.03 7.72
N ALA A 19 -15.86 5.46 7.25
CA ALA A 19 -17.19 5.90 7.64
C ALA A 19 -17.46 5.74 9.15
N GLN A 20 -16.80 4.78 9.79
CA GLN A 20 -16.82 4.55 11.24
C GLN A 20 -15.84 5.46 12.01
N GLY A 21 -15.05 6.27 11.31
CA GLY A 21 -14.09 7.20 11.91
C GLY A 21 -12.69 6.61 12.14
N ALA A 22 -12.29 5.59 11.38
CA ALA A 22 -10.92 5.08 11.39
C ALA A 22 -9.95 6.12 10.86
N ASP A 23 -8.82 6.28 11.57
CA ASP A 23 -7.69 7.05 11.06
C ASP A 23 -6.73 6.16 10.24
N ASP A 24 -5.71 6.78 9.67
CA ASP A 24 -4.75 6.07 8.81
C ASP A 24 -3.99 4.97 9.55
N PHE A 25 -3.77 5.11 10.87
CA PHE A 25 -3.11 4.08 11.68
C PHE A 25 -4.05 2.90 11.94
N ASP A 26 -5.31 3.17 12.26
CA ASP A 26 -6.34 2.14 12.41
C ASP A 26 -6.49 1.32 11.12
N ILE A 27 -6.54 1.99 9.97
CA ILE A 27 -6.63 1.36 8.65
C ILE A 27 -5.38 0.53 8.35
N ALA A 28 -4.18 1.09 8.56
CA ALA A 28 -2.93 0.38 8.34
C ALA A 28 -2.82 -0.87 9.22
N LEU A 29 -3.19 -0.76 10.50
CA LEU A 29 -3.23 -1.89 11.41
C LEU A 29 -4.26 -2.93 10.98
N GLY A 30 -5.44 -2.50 10.53
CA GLY A 30 -6.47 -3.40 10.02
C GLY A 30 -6.10 -4.15 8.75
N PHE A 31 -5.32 -3.55 7.86
CA PHE A 31 -4.71 -4.25 6.74
C PHE A 31 -3.69 -5.30 7.20
N MET A 32 -2.81 -4.94 8.14
CA MET A 32 -1.79 -5.87 8.66
C MET A 32 -2.39 -7.06 9.41
N GLU A 33 -3.46 -6.83 10.17
CA GLU A 33 -4.17 -7.88 10.92
C GLU A 33 -5.26 -8.59 10.10
N GLY A 34 -5.57 -8.09 8.89
CA GLY A 34 -6.51 -8.72 7.96
C GLY A 34 -8.00 -8.55 8.30
N TYR A 35 -8.37 -7.63 9.20
CA TYR A 35 -9.77 -7.32 9.50
C TYR A 35 -10.33 -6.13 8.71
N ILE A 36 -9.48 -5.42 7.97
CA ILE A 36 -9.88 -4.44 6.96
C ILE A 36 -9.36 -4.92 5.60
N THR A 37 -10.20 -4.87 4.57
CA THR A 37 -9.78 -5.09 3.17
C THR A 37 -9.68 -3.76 2.43
N PRO A 38 -8.64 -3.53 1.63
CA PRO A 38 -8.56 -2.33 0.79
C PRO A 38 -9.77 -2.22 -0.12
N SER A 39 -10.39 -1.04 -0.21
CA SER A 39 -11.51 -0.79 -1.13
C SER A 39 -11.13 0.10 -2.31
N ARG A 40 -9.92 0.68 -2.27
CA ARG A 40 -9.37 1.54 -3.33
C ARG A 40 -7.93 1.15 -3.66
N PRO A 41 -7.42 1.50 -4.86
CA PRO A 41 -6.03 1.28 -5.20
C PRO A 41 -5.08 2.13 -4.34
N HIS A 42 -4.17 1.47 -3.62
CA HIS A 42 -3.10 2.13 -2.86
C HIS A 42 -1.81 2.20 -3.69
N LEU A 43 -1.88 2.92 -4.80
CA LEU A 43 -0.75 3.11 -5.72
C LEU A 43 0.15 4.26 -5.25
N THR A 44 1.45 4.03 -5.25
CA THR A 44 2.47 5.08 -5.09
C THR A 44 2.37 6.11 -6.23
N PRO A 45 2.92 7.32 -6.08
CA PRO A 45 2.95 8.31 -7.16
C PRO A 45 3.58 7.78 -8.46
N LEU A 46 4.65 6.97 -8.34
CA LEU A 46 5.30 6.35 -9.50
C LEU A 46 4.41 5.28 -10.14
N GLU A 47 3.72 4.45 -9.37
CA GLU A 47 2.79 3.47 -9.94
C GLU A 47 1.59 4.13 -10.67
N LYS A 48 1.13 5.30 -10.18
CA LYS A 48 0.10 6.08 -10.89
C LYS A 48 0.60 6.65 -12.22
N ALA A 49 1.89 6.98 -12.31
CA ALA A 49 2.49 7.58 -13.49
C ALA A 49 2.94 6.53 -14.53
N HIS A 50 3.49 5.40 -14.07
CA HIS A 50 4.22 4.44 -14.89
C HIS A 50 3.59 3.04 -14.95
N GLY A 51 2.49 2.82 -14.22
CA GLY A 51 1.80 1.53 -14.13
C GLY A 51 2.35 0.65 -13.01
N ASN A 52 2.04 -0.65 -13.06
CA ASN A 52 2.46 -1.57 -12.01
C ASN A 52 3.97 -1.82 -12.05
N ILE A 53 4.54 -2.23 -10.92
CA ILE A 53 5.91 -2.73 -10.86
C ILE A 53 5.96 -4.12 -11.47
N VAL A 54 6.76 -4.31 -12.52
CA VAL A 54 6.89 -5.59 -13.24
C VAL A 54 8.17 -6.35 -12.89
N ALA A 55 9.22 -5.63 -12.45
CA ALA A 55 10.46 -6.26 -12.04
C ALA A 55 11.23 -5.38 -11.05
N ARG A 56 12.14 -6.02 -10.33
CA ARG A 56 13.17 -5.36 -9.52
C ARG A 56 14.52 -5.95 -9.88
N ARG A 57 15.54 -5.09 -10.00
CA ARG A 57 16.92 -5.44 -10.33
C ARG A 57 17.85 -4.77 -9.34
N MET A 58 18.77 -5.54 -8.78
CA MET A 58 19.83 -4.99 -7.92
C MET A 58 21.08 -4.75 -8.78
N ASP A 59 21.47 -3.49 -8.93
CA ASP A 59 22.70 -3.06 -9.56
C ASP A 59 23.74 -2.70 -8.47
N THR A 60 25.02 -2.56 -8.85
CA THR A 60 26.14 -2.40 -7.88
C THR A 60 25.93 -1.27 -6.87
N TYR A 61 25.25 -0.20 -7.26
CA TYR A 61 25.00 0.97 -6.43
C TYR A 61 23.53 1.35 -6.33
N TYR A 62 22.63 0.57 -6.94
CA TYR A 62 21.21 0.95 -7.05
C TYR A 62 20.28 -0.25 -6.89
N ASP A 63 19.21 -0.06 -6.12
CA ASP A 63 18.00 -0.85 -6.23
C ASP A 63 17.13 -0.25 -7.34
N VAL A 64 16.97 -0.98 -8.43
CA VAL A 64 16.23 -0.53 -9.62
C VAL A 64 14.84 -1.16 -9.62
N THR A 65 13.82 -0.33 -9.68
CA THR A 65 12.42 -0.75 -9.84
C THR A 65 11.96 -0.48 -11.27
N ILE A 66 11.41 -1.49 -11.93
CA ILE A 66 10.99 -1.43 -13.34
C ILE A 66 9.46 -1.47 -13.42
N TYR A 67 8.90 -0.50 -14.13
CA TYR A 67 7.45 -0.32 -14.31
C TYR A 67 6.96 -0.83 -15.67
N GLU A 68 5.64 -1.02 -15.80
CA GLU A 68 4.98 -1.57 -17.00
C GLU A 68 5.29 -0.81 -18.29
N ASP A 69 5.46 0.51 -18.21
CA ASP A 69 5.80 1.37 -19.36
C ASP A 69 7.30 1.36 -19.73
N GLY A 70 8.12 0.61 -18.98
CA GLY A 70 9.57 0.52 -19.15
C GLY A 70 10.36 1.60 -18.40
N TYR A 71 9.71 2.46 -17.61
CA TYR A 71 10.40 3.37 -16.71
C TYR A 71 11.20 2.59 -15.65
N GLU A 72 12.44 3.01 -15.41
CA GLU A 72 13.33 2.45 -14.39
C GLU A 72 13.59 3.53 -13.32
N ASP A 73 13.16 3.26 -12.09
CA ASP A 73 13.46 4.10 -10.92
C ASP A 73 14.71 3.59 -10.22
N TYR A 74 15.70 4.46 -10.02
CA TYR A 74 17.02 4.12 -9.49
C TYR A 74 17.17 4.65 -8.07
N TYR A 75 17.10 3.75 -7.08
CA TYR A 75 17.29 4.10 -5.68
C TYR A 75 18.72 3.77 -5.23
N PRO A 76 19.55 4.75 -4.83
CA PRO A 76 20.93 4.47 -4.44
C PRO A 76 21.01 3.63 -3.17
N ILE A 77 21.86 2.61 -3.17
CA ILE A 77 22.06 1.74 -2.02
C ILE A 77 22.88 2.50 -0.96
N GLY A 78 22.31 2.65 0.24
CA GLY A 78 22.97 3.28 1.39
C GLY A 78 22.50 4.69 1.74
N ASP A 79 21.47 5.19 1.05
CA ASP A 79 20.64 6.33 1.46
C ASP A 79 19.53 5.86 2.44
#